data_AF-A0AAU9Y4C5-F1
#
_entry.id   AF-A0AAU9Y4C5-F1
#
_cell.length_a   1.000
_cell.length_b   1.000
_cell.length_c   1.000
_cell.angle_alpha   90.00
_cell.angle_beta   90.00
_cell.angle_gamma   90.00
#
_symmetry.space_group_name_H-M   'P 1'
#
loop_
_entity.id
_entity.type
_entity.pdbx_description
1 polymer ?
#
loop_
_entity_poly.entity_id
_entity_poly.type
_entity_poly.pdbx_seq_one_letter_code
_entity_poly.pdbx_strand_id
1 'polypeptide(L)'
;MRLRYVFHGNDKEPHPFHVKSNWIPPVQPSTALERYFENIKLSLAEIEITKPKHNLSYNEHKAVKELQNNTAINLKRADKGTTTVILNKRDKIQEAQVQLDNRDHYRPLENPMVTDTLKKVNELIAQLHNGKHIDDMTKKWLSQTPNPPRIPIFYTLTKIHKPLPVGRPIISGCEGPTERISSFVDHLLQPIAQKQTSYLKDTTDFINFIEKTQVSNDTILVSMDVTSLYTNIPQEEGITIVCQAYEKYHNNSPPIPVWKRYIDDVFSLWDVRKQDI
;
A
#
# COMPACT_ATOMS: atom_id res chain seq x y z
N MET A 1 -0.92 16.83 23.88
CA MET A 1 -1.91 16.98 24.96
C MET A 1 -2.98 18.04 24.69
N ARG A 2 -2.67 19.21 24.10
CA ARG A 2 -3.70 20.22 23.77
C ARG A 2 -4.85 19.67 22.90
N LEU A 3 -4.56 18.85 21.89
CA LEU A 3 -5.61 18.18 21.09
C LEU A 3 -6.55 17.33 21.96
N ARG A 4 -6.00 16.53 22.88
CA ARG A 4 -6.81 15.71 23.81
C ARG A 4 -7.68 16.55 24.74
N TYR A 5 -7.20 17.74 25.13
CA TYR A 5 -7.97 18.69 25.94
C TYR A 5 -9.12 19.32 25.13
N VAL A 6 -8.85 19.79 23.90
CA VAL A 6 -9.86 20.39 23.01
C VAL A 6 -10.97 19.41 22.65
N PHE A 7 -10.62 18.15 22.38
CA PHE A 7 -11.56 17.12 21.97
C PHE A 7 -12.00 16.20 23.11
N HIS A 8 -11.74 16.58 24.36
CA HIS A 8 -12.17 15.79 25.51
C HIS A 8 -13.70 15.63 25.52
N GLY A 9 -14.19 14.39 25.56
CA GLY A 9 -15.62 14.07 25.53
C GLY A 9 -16.27 14.12 24.14
N ASN A 10 -15.49 14.33 23.07
CA ASN A 10 -15.94 14.16 21.70
C ASN A 10 -15.49 12.80 21.15
N ASP A 11 -16.19 11.73 21.55
CA ASP A 11 -15.92 10.36 21.11
C ASP A 11 -16.58 10.05 19.76
N LYS A 12 -16.38 10.93 18.77
CA LYS A 12 -16.80 10.64 17.40
C LYS A 12 -15.75 9.76 16.74
N GLU A 13 -16.20 8.62 16.21
CA GLU A 13 -15.36 7.78 15.35
C GLU A 13 -14.76 8.63 14.22
N PRO A 14 -13.44 8.55 14.00
CA PRO A 14 -12.78 9.33 12.98
C PRO A 14 -13.28 8.91 11.60
N HIS A 15 -13.49 9.91 10.73
CA HIS A 15 -13.84 9.64 9.34
C HIS A 15 -12.75 8.77 8.68
N PRO A 16 -13.11 7.66 7.98
CA PRO A 16 -12.14 6.72 7.44
C PRO A 16 -11.21 7.37 6.40
N PHE A 17 -11.74 8.31 5.62
CA PHE A 17 -11.00 9.07 4.61
C PHE A 17 -10.77 10.51 5.08
N HIS A 18 -9.90 10.72 6.06
CA HIS A 18 -9.64 12.06 6.61
C HIS A 18 -8.36 12.66 6.04
N VAL A 19 -8.38 13.96 5.74
CA VAL A 19 -7.17 14.73 5.41
C VAL A 19 -6.52 15.20 6.70
N LYS A 20 -5.20 14.97 6.84
CA LYS A 20 -4.44 15.44 8.01
C LYS A 20 -4.60 16.95 8.14
N SER A 21 -4.97 17.39 9.34
CA SER A 21 -5.07 18.80 9.66
C SER A 21 -3.70 19.36 10.05
N ASN A 22 -3.35 20.52 9.50
CA ASN A 22 -2.21 21.31 9.97
C ASN A 22 -2.59 22.26 11.11
N TRP A 23 -3.82 22.15 11.63
CA TRP A 23 -4.29 22.99 12.72
C TRP A 23 -3.54 22.65 14.00
N ILE A 24 -2.92 23.68 14.58
CA ILE A 24 -2.24 23.60 15.86
C ILE A 24 -3.19 24.21 16.89
N PRO A 25 -3.56 23.46 17.95
CA PRO A 25 -4.44 24.00 18.97
C PRO A 25 -3.79 25.20 19.66
N PRO A 26 -4.54 26.31 19.84
CA PRO A 26 -4.04 27.47 20.58
C PRO A 26 -3.77 27.10 22.05
N VAL A 27 -3.21 28.03 22.80
CA VAL A 27 -3.05 27.88 24.26
C VAL A 27 -4.42 27.59 24.89
N GLN A 28 -4.47 26.60 25.78
CA GLN A 28 -5.71 26.17 26.41
C GLN A 28 -5.92 26.87 27.76
N PRO A 29 -7.18 27.07 28.21
CA PRO A 29 -7.46 27.70 29.50
C PRO A 29 -6.93 26.96 30.72
N SER A 30 -6.59 25.68 30.59
CA SER A 30 -6.07 24.86 31.68
C SER A 30 -4.64 25.28 32.06
N THR A 31 -4.52 26.03 33.15
CA THR A 31 -3.22 26.43 33.72
C THR A 31 -2.34 25.23 34.04
N ALA A 32 -2.92 24.12 34.52
CA ALA A 32 -2.19 22.90 34.83
C ALA A 32 -1.55 22.28 33.57
N LEU A 33 -2.30 22.23 32.47
CA LEU A 33 -1.82 21.72 31.19
C LEU A 33 -0.69 22.58 30.62
N GLU A 34 -0.87 23.91 30.63
CA GLU A 34 0.12 24.84 30.06
C GLU A 34 1.39 24.90 30.92
N ARG A 35 1.26 24.85 32.26
CA ARG A 35 2.42 24.73 33.15
C ARG A 35 3.20 23.43 32.91
N TYR A 36 2.50 22.32 32.66
CA TYR A 36 3.16 21.05 32.33
C TYR A 36 3.94 21.14 31.01
N PHE A 37 3.41 21.83 30.00
CA PHE A 37 4.15 22.06 28.74
C PHE A 37 5.40 22.91 28.94
N GLU A 38 5.32 23.98 29.72
CA GLU A 38 6.50 24.80 30.01
C GLU A 38 7.55 24.01 30.80
N ASN A 39 7.13 23.21 31.79
CA ASN A 39 8.05 22.32 32.50
C ASN A 39 8.73 21.31 31.57
N ILE A 40 7.99 20.67 30.65
CA ILE A 40 8.60 19.78 29.65
C ILE A 40 9.61 20.52 28.79
N LYS A 41 9.31 21.74 28.32
CA LYS A 41 10.26 22.51 27.52
C LYS A 41 11.54 22.81 28.30
N LEU A 42 11.43 23.20 29.56
CA LEU A 42 12.58 23.41 30.44
C LEU A 42 13.37 22.12 30.63
N SER A 43 12.70 21.01 30.97
CA SER A 43 13.35 19.71 31.12
C SER A 43 14.03 19.25 29.84
N LEU A 44 13.42 19.45 28.66
CA LEU A 44 14.03 19.13 27.36
C LEU A 44 15.25 20.01 27.07
N ALA A 45 15.24 21.28 27.49
CA ALA A 45 16.36 22.19 27.35
C ALA A 45 17.53 21.83 28.30
N GLU A 46 17.23 21.21 29.43
CA GLU A 46 18.19 20.69 30.40
C GLU A 46 18.80 19.34 30.01
N ILE A 47 18.26 18.64 29.00
CA ILE A 47 18.83 17.39 28.51
C ILE A 47 20.18 17.68 27.85
N GLU A 48 21.25 17.20 28.49
CA GLU A 48 22.57 17.14 27.86
C GLU A 48 22.56 16.11 26.72
N ILE A 49 22.56 16.60 25.49
CA ILE A 49 22.67 15.75 24.30
C ILE A 49 24.12 15.26 24.19
N THR A 50 24.37 14.08 24.72
CA THR A 50 25.65 13.39 24.51
C THR A 50 25.65 12.75 23.13
N LYS A 51 26.72 13.00 22.35
CA LYS A 51 26.90 12.27 21.08
C LYS A 51 27.17 10.80 21.42
N PRO A 52 26.37 9.85 20.90
CA PRO A 52 26.63 8.44 21.14
C PRO A 52 28.02 8.09 20.59
N LYS A 53 28.77 7.27 21.33
CA LYS A 53 30.02 6.71 20.80
C LYS A 53 29.68 5.79 19.64
N HIS A 54 30.42 5.92 18.54
CA HIS A 54 30.32 5.01 17.41
C HIS A 54 30.65 3.59 17.86
N ASN A 55 29.81 2.63 17.48
CA ASN A 55 30.00 1.21 17.73
C ASN A 55 30.90 0.53 16.68
N LEU A 56 31.37 1.28 15.69
CA LEU A 56 32.24 0.81 14.62
C LEU A 56 33.61 1.48 14.74
N SER A 57 34.65 0.72 14.44
CA SER A 57 36.00 1.23 14.26
C SER A 57 36.08 2.20 13.07
N TYR A 58 37.18 2.95 12.99
CA TYR A 58 37.43 3.85 11.85
C TYR A 58 37.41 3.11 10.50
N ASN A 59 38.03 1.91 10.44
CA ASN A 59 38.11 1.12 9.21
C ASN A 59 36.74 0.57 8.79
N GLU A 60 35.92 0.12 9.75
CA GLU A 60 34.54 -0.32 9.47
C GLU A 60 33.67 0.85 9.00
N HIS A 61 33.78 2.02 9.63
CA HIS A 61 33.10 3.23 9.17
C HIS A 61 33.52 3.63 7.76
N LYS A 62 34.82 3.56 7.45
CA LYS A 62 35.35 3.81 6.12
C LYS A 62 34.79 2.81 5.11
N ALA A 63 34.81 1.52 5.41
CA ALA A 63 34.25 0.47 4.55
C ALA A 63 32.75 0.64 4.30
N VAL A 64 31.96 0.97 5.33
CA VAL A 64 30.52 1.25 5.18
C VAL A 64 30.28 2.46 4.27
N LYS A 65 31.07 3.54 4.44
CA LYS A 65 30.98 4.71 3.56
C LYS A 65 31.37 4.37 2.12
N GLU A 66 32.43 3.60 1.92
CA GLU A 66 32.86 3.16 0.59
C GLU A 66 31.80 2.29 -0.09
N LEU A 67 31.21 1.33 0.63
CA LEU A 67 30.10 0.50 0.14
C LEU A 67 28.86 1.33 -0.18
N GLN A 68 28.49 2.28 0.69
CA GLN A 68 27.34 3.17 0.48
C GLN A 68 27.52 4.06 -0.75
N ASN A 69 28.75 4.51 -1.02
CA ASN A 69 29.08 5.38 -2.14
C ASN A 69 29.40 4.62 -3.44
N ASN A 70 29.51 3.29 -3.39
CA ASN A 70 29.77 2.48 -4.57
C ASN A 70 28.51 2.37 -5.44
N THR A 71 28.49 3.11 -6.54
CA THR A 71 27.36 3.16 -7.48
C THR A 71 27.27 1.94 -8.41
N ALA A 72 28.29 1.07 -8.43
CA ALA A 72 28.31 -0.15 -9.23
C ALA A 72 27.57 -1.31 -8.56
N ILE A 73 27.27 -1.22 -7.26
CA ILE A 73 26.55 -2.24 -6.51
C ILE A 73 25.16 -1.76 -6.07
N ASN A 74 24.25 -2.70 -5.87
CA ASN A 74 22.92 -2.50 -5.33
C ASN A 74 22.83 -3.23 -3.99
N LEU A 75 22.65 -2.46 -2.91
CA LEU A 75 22.45 -2.96 -1.56
C LEU A 75 20.96 -2.86 -1.21
N LYS A 76 20.28 -4.00 -1.12
CA LYS A 76 18.85 -4.07 -0.77
C LYS A 76 18.57 -5.29 0.10
N ARG A 77 17.43 -5.27 0.81
CA ARG A 77 16.93 -6.47 1.49
C ARG A 77 16.47 -7.51 0.46
N ALA A 78 16.63 -8.77 0.81
CA ALA A 78 16.06 -9.89 0.05
C ALA A 78 14.53 -9.84 0.05
N ASP A 79 13.93 -10.54 -0.91
CA ASP A 79 12.47 -10.73 -1.00
C ASP A 79 11.87 -11.46 0.20
N LYS A 80 12.62 -12.40 0.78
CA LYS A 80 12.25 -13.17 1.98
C LYS A 80 13.40 -13.18 2.97
N GLY A 81 13.06 -13.10 4.26
CA GLY A 81 14.03 -13.07 5.36
C GLY A 81 14.61 -11.69 5.65
N THR A 82 15.56 -11.63 6.58
CA THR A 82 16.23 -10.39 7.03
C THR A 82 17.57 -10.14 6.32
N THR A 83 17.91 -10.96 5.32
CA THR A 83 19.19 -10.95 4.64
C THR A 83 19.38 -9.74 3.73
N THR A 84 20.59 -9.17 3.74
CA THR A 84 21.04 -8.15 2.79
C THR A 84 21.61 -8.81 1.54
N VAL A 85 21.21 -8.33 0.37
CA VAL A 85 21.72 -8.76 -0.92
C VAL A 85 22.59 -7.66 -1.52
N ILE A 86 23.77 -8.05 -1.99
CA ILE A 86 24.69 -7.21 -2.76
C ILE A 86 24.69 -7.76 -4.18
N LEU A 87 24.20 -6.97 -5.13
CA LEU A 87 24.23 -7.33 -6.56
C LEU A 87 24.97 -6.27 -7.36
N ASN A 88 25.63 -6.67 -8.44
CA ASN A 88 26.06 -5.71 -9.44
C ASN A 88 24.84 -5.00 -10.02
N LYS A 89 24.93 -3.66 -10.12
CA LYS A 89 23.85 -2.83 -10.64
C LYS A 89 23.51 -3.20 -12.09
N ARG A 90 24.51 -3.53 -12.91
CA ARG A 90 24.32 -3.94 -14.32
C ARG A 90 23.49 -5.22 -14.42
N ASP A 91 23.90 -6.27 -13.71
CA ASP A 91 23.22 -7.56 -13.72
C ASP A 91 21.77 -7.43 -13.24
N LYS A 92 21.53 -6.61 -12.20
CA LYS A 92 20.19 -6.32 -11.72
C LYS A 92 19.32 -5.59 -12.75
N ILE A 93 19.87 -4.62 -13.48
CA ILE A 93 19.14 -3.92 -14.55
C ILE A 93 18.83 -4.88 -15.70
N GLN A 94 19.79 -5.72 -16.08
CA GLN A 94 19.59 -6.71 -17.14
C GLN A 94 18.50 -7.73 -16.77
N GLU A 95 18.53 -8.23 -15.53
CA GLU A 95 17.52 -9.16 -15.02
C GLU A 95 16.12 -8.55 -15.03
N ALA A 96 15.98 -7.30 -14.58
CA ALA A 96 14.74 -6.54 -14.67
C ALA A 96 14.26 -6.37 -16.11
N GLN A 97 15.17 -6.08 -17.04
CA GLN A 97 14.86 -5.90 -18.45
C GLN A 97 14.35 -7.20 -19.09
N VAL A 98 14.98 -8.35 -18.78
CA VAL A 98 14.50 -9.66 -19.23
C VAL A 98 13.05 -9.93 -18.82
N GLN A 99 12.65 -9.51 -17.61
CA GLN A 99 11.24 -9.63 -17.19
C GLN A 99 10.31 -8.69 -17.97
N LEU A 100 10.70 -7.42 -18.14
CA LEU A 100 9.91 -6.40 -18.85
C LEU A 100 9.81 -6.65 -20.36
N ASP A 101 10.72 -7.43 -20.93
CA ASP A 101 10.68 -7.83 -22.34
C ASP A 101 9.75 -9.01 -22.62
N ASN A 102 9.19 -9.65 -21.59
CA ASN A 102 8.16 -10.65 -21.79
C ASN A 102 6.86 -9.99 -22.31
N ARG A 103 6.60 -10.15 -23.61
CA ARG A 103 5.42 -9.58 -24.31
C ARG A 103 4.10 -10.30 -24.01
N ASP A 104 4.13 -11.47 -23.37
CA ASP A 104 2.91 -12.11 -22.89
C ASP A 104 2.31 -11.34 -21.71
N HIS A 105 3.15 -10.64 -20.94
CA HIS A 105 2.77 -9.93 -19.72
C HIS A 105 2.92 -8.41 -19.79
N TYR A 106 3.89 -7.90 -20.55
CA TYR A 106 4.21 -6.46 -20.59
C TYR A 106 4.25 -5.93 -22.01
N ARG A 107 3.71 -4.73 -22.20
CA ARG A 107 3.85 -3.97 -23.44
C ARG A 107 4.49 -2.60 -23.15
N PRO A 108 5.51 -2.18 -23.90
CA PRO A 108 6.05 -0.84 -23.78
C PRO A 108 4.99 0.19 -24.18
N LEU A 109 5.01 1.33 -23.49
CA LEU A 109 4.19 2.49 -23.83
C LEU A 109 5.07 3.54 -24.48
N GLU A 110 4.57 4.18 -25.53
CA GLU A 110 5.28 5.29 -26.18
C GLU A 110 5.35 6.52 -25.27
N ASN A 111 4.25 6.80 -24.57
CA ASN A 111 4.13 7.94 -23.67
C ASN A 111 3.59 7.52 -22.29
N PRO A 112 4.01 8.17 -21.19
CA PRO A 112 3.44 7.95 -19.87
C PRO A 112 1.94 8.30 -19.85
N MET A 113 1.11 7.39 -19.37
CA MET A 113 -0.35 7.56 -19.28
C MET A 113 -0.84 8.22 -17.99
N VAL A 114 0.07 8.61 -17.09
CA VAL A 114 -0.27 9.00 -15.71
C VAL A 114 -1.17 10.24 -15.62
N THR A 115 -0.98 11.21 -16.51
CA THR A 115 -1.78 12.44 -16.54
C THR A 115 -3.22 12.14 -17.00
N ASP A 116 -3.37 11.31 -18.03
CA ASP A 116 -4.67 10.89 -18.55
C ASP A 116 -5.40 10.02 -17.52
N THR A 117 -4.70 9.10 -16.87
CA THR A 117 -5.25 8.31 -15.77
C THR A 117 -5.73 9.21 -14.63
N LEU A 118 -4.93 10.21 -14.21
CA LEU A 118 -5.35 11.14 -13.15
C LEU A 118 -6.59 11.93 -13.56
N LYS A 119 -6.69 12.37 -14.82
CA LYS A 119 -7.86 13.07 -15.33
C LYS A 119 -9.11 12.20 -15.22
N LYS A 120 -9.06 10.96 -15.68
CA LYS A 120 -10.17 10.00 -15.57
C LYS A 120 -10.55 9.72 -14.11
N VAL A 121 -9.56 9.58 -13.21
CA VAL A 121 -9.79 9.43 -11.76
C VAL A 121 -10.51 10.65 -11.19
N ASN A 122 -10.11 11.86 -11.55
CA ASN A 122 -10.77 13.09 -11.08
C ASN A 122 -12.21 13.21 -11.60
N GLU A 123 -12.47 12.80 -12.84
CA GLU A 123 -13.81 12.73 -13.41
C GLU A 123 -14.68 11.73 -12.64
N LEU A 124 -14.15 10.56 -12.32
CA LEU A 124 -14.81 9.55 -11.49
C LEU A 124 -15.15 10.08 -10.09
N ILE A 125 -14.18 10.72 -9.42
CA ILE A 125 -14.37 11.34 -8.09
C ILE A 125 -15.49 12.38 -8.15
N ALA A 126 -15.51 13.21 -9.21
CA ALA A 126 -16.55 14.21 -9.40
C ALA A 126 -17.93 13.58 -9.61
N GLN A 127 -18.04 12.49 -10.38
CA GLN A 127 -19.29 11.76 -10.57
C GLN A 127 -19.80 11.15 -9.27
N LEU A 128 -18.91 10.49 -8.49
CA LEU A 128 -19.25 9.91 -7.19
C LEU A 128 -19.77 10.97 -6.22
N HIS A 129 -19.14 12.15 -6.19
CA HIS A 129 -19.55 13.25 -5.32
C HIS A 129 -20.87 13.89 -5.76
N ASN A 130 -21.01 14.19 -7.06
CA ASN A 130 -22.24 14.77 -7.60
C ASN A 130 -23.45 13.83 -7.43
N GLY A 131 -23.22 12.51 -7.54
CA GLY A 131 -24.20 11.46 -7.27
C GLY A 131 -24.50 11.26 -5.77
N LYS A 132 -23.85 12.02 -4.87
CA LYS A 132 -23.96 11.91 -3.41
C LYS A 132 -23.58 10.52 -2.87
N HIS A 133 -22.71 9.81 -3.57
CA HIS A 133 -22.17 8.51 -3.13
C HIS A 133 -20.99 8.65 -2.17
N ILE A 134 -20.33 9.80 -2.18
CA ILE A 134 -19.26 10.16 -1.25
C ILE A 134 -19.49 11.56 -0.68
N ASP A 135 -19.01 11.80 0.53
CA ASP A 135 -19.10 13.10 1.19
C ASP A 135 -17.94 14.04 0.80
N ASP A 136 -18.01 15.29 1.26
CA ASP A 136 -16.99 16.32 0.98
C ASP A 136 -15.60 15.93 1.52
N MET A 137 -15.55 15.27 2.67
CA MET A 137 -14.29 14.85 3.28
C MET A 137 -13.61 13.76 2.45
N THR A 138 -14.38 12.75 2.01
CA THR A 138 -13.93 11.68 1.13
C THR A 138 -13.45 12.23 -0.20
N LYS A 139 -14.21 13.13 -0.84
CA LYS A 139 -13.79 13.82 -2.07
C LYS A 139 -12.46 14.54 -1.87
N LYS A 140 -12.35 15.34 -0.79
CA LYS A 140 -11.14 16.10 -0.48
C LYS A 140 -9.93 15.19 -0.29
N TRP A 141 -10.13 14.04 0.36
CA TRP A 141 -9.09 13.02 0.58
C TRP A 141 -8.68 12.32 -0.71
N LEU A 142 -9.65 11.91 -1.54
CA LEU A 142 -9.41 11.31 -2.86
C LEU A 142 -8.64 12.25 -3.79
N SER A 143 -8.87 13.56 -3.67
CA SER A 143 -8.23 14.60 -4.48
C SER A 143 -6.85 15.02 -3.98
N GLN A 144 -6.23 14.30 -3.03
CA GLN A 144 -4.88 14.61 -2.52
C GLN A 144 -3.74 14.08 -3.40
N THR A 145 -4.03 13.46 -4.54
CA THR A 145 -3.00 13.02 -5.48
C THR A 145 -2.24 14.23 -6.06
N PRO A 146 -0.90 14.23 -6.09
CA PRO A 146 -0.13 15.33 -6.65
C PRO A 146 -0.47 15.60 -8.12
N ASN A 147 -0.31 16.87 -8.55
CA ASN A 147 -0.41 17.29 -9.94
C ASN A 147 0.88 18.05 -10.33
N PRO A 148 1.73 17.50 -11.23
CA PRO A 148 1.55 16.24 -11.94
C PRO A 148 1.68 15.01 -11.01
N PRO A 149 1.00 13.89 -11.33
CA PRO A 149 1.08 12.66 -10.54
C PRO A 149 2.45 12.00 -10.69
N ARG A 150 2.91 11.30 -9.65
CA ARG A 150 4.15 10.53 -9.72
C ARG A 150 3.98 9.34 -10.67
N ILE A 151 4.96 9.11 -11.53
CA ILE A 151 5.01 7.89 -12.35
C ILE A 151 5.29 6.69 -11.44
N PRO A 152 4.44 5.65 -11.45
CA PRO A 152 4.70 4.43 -10.69
C PRO A 152 6.05 3.81 -11.05
N ILE A 153 6.83 3.41 -10.04
CA ILE A 153 8.21 2.94 -10.25
C ILE A 153 8.27 1.42 -10.18
N PHE A 154 8.78 0.80 -11.23
CA PHE A 154 9.15 -0.61 -11.23
C PHE A 154 10.47 -0.85 -10.47
N TYR A 155 10.51 -1.87 -9.62
CA TYR A 155 11.74 -2.38 -9.03
C TYR A 155 11.63 -3.87 -8.70
N THR A 156 12.78 -4.52 -8.49
CA THR A 156 12.84 -5.93 -8.11
C THR A 156 13.43 -6.16 -6.71
N LEU A 157 12.84 -7.14 -5.99
CA LEU A 157 13.41 -7.73 -4.77
C LEU A 157 13.99 -9.11 -5.08
N THR A 158 15.23 -9.35 -4.69
CA THR A 158 15.93 -10.60 -5.08
C THR A 158 15.43 -11.81 -4.29
N LYS A 159 14.96 -12.84 -5.00
CA LYS A 159 14.60 -14.14 -4.44
C LYS A 159 15.84 -15.01 -4.27
N ILE A 160 16.39 -15.03 -3.07
CA ILE A 160 17.63 -15.76 -2.73
C ILE A 160 17.43 -17.29 -2.53
N HIS A 161 16.19 -17.76 -2.51
CA HIS A 161 15.86 -19.18 -2.34
C HIS A 161 15.74 -19.94 -3.68
N LYS A 162 16.12 -19.31 -4.79
CA LYS A 162 16.12 -19.90 -6.14
C LYS A 162 17.56 -20.17 -6.57
N PRO A 163 17.83 -21.23 -7.35
CA PRO A 163 19.20 -21.56 -7.80
C PRO A 163 19.89 -20.42 -8.54
N LEU A 164 19.13 -19.67 -9.32
CA LEU A 164 19.54 -18.41 -9.92
C LEU A 164 18.74 -17.28 -9.25
N PRO A 165 19.40 -16.24 -8.70
CA PRO A 165 18.71 -15.11 -8.11
C PRO A 165 17.82 -14.41 -9.14
N VAL A 166 16.51 -14.51 -8.95
CA VAL A 166 15.50 -13.84 -9.78
C VAL A 166 14.79 -12.75 -8.98
N GLY A 167 14.48 -11.64 -9.63
CA GLY A 167 13.74 -10.54 -9.05
C GLY A 167 12.26 -10.87 -8.89
N ARG A 168 11.64 -10.49 -7.77
CA ARG A 168 10.19 -10.30 -7.69
C ARG A 168 9.86 -8.92 -8.25
N PRO A 169 9.10 -8.80 -9.34
CA PRO A 169 8.69 -7.51 -9.87
C PRO A 169 7.68 -6.84 -8.92
N ILE A 170 7.88 -5.55 -8.67
CA ILE A 170 6.98 -4.71 -7.85
C ILE A 170 6.82 -3.35 -8.52
N ILE A 171 5.59 -2.83 -8.52
CA ILE A 171 5.27 -1.46 -8.92
C ILE A 171 4.94 -0.63 -7.68
N SER A 172 5.73 0.41 -7.41
CA SER A 172 5.42 1.40 -6.37
C SER A 172 4.44 2.42 -6.93
N GLY A 173 3.16 2.28 -6.58
CA GLY A 173 2.08 3.22 -6.93
C GLY A 173 1.92 4.41 -5.98
N CYS A 174 2.81 4.59 -5.00
CA CYS A 174 2.72 5.69 -4.03
C CYS A 174 2.72 7.05 -4.73
N GLU A 175 1.83 7.94 -4.34
CA GLU A 175 1.59 9.26 -4.95
C GLU A 175 1.24 9.19 -6.45
N GLY A 176 0.90 7.99 -6.92
CA GLY A 176 0.47 7.74 -8.29
C GLY A 176 -1.01 8.07 -8.51
N PRO A 177 -1.47 8.08 -9.77
CA PRO A 177 -2.82 8.50 -10.13
C PRO A 177 -3.92 7.65 -9.48
N THR A 178 -3.66 6.38 -9.18
CA THR A 178 -4.65 5.42 -8.68
C THR A 178 -4.54 5.09 -7.19
N GLU A 179 -3.52 5.59 -6.47
CA GLU A 179 -3.27 5.18 -5.06
C GLU A 179 -4.50 5.39 -4.16
N ARG A 180 -5.07 6.61 -4.19
CA ARG A 180 -6.18 7.00 -3.32
C ARG A 180 -7.47 6.25 -3.65
N ILE A 181 -7.80 6.14 -4.94
CA ILE A 181 -9.01 5.43 -5.35
C ILE A 181 -8.89 3.93 -5.09
N SER A 182 -7.71 3.33 -5.26
CA SER A 182 -7.45 1.93 -4.87
C SER A 182 -7.64 1.71 -3.38
N SER A 183 -7.15 2.63 -2.54
CA SER A 183 -7.34 2.54 -1.08
C SER A 183 -8.81 2.76 -0.67
N PHE A 184 -9.55 3.60 -1.39
CA PHE A 184 -10.99 3.75 -1.19
C PHE A 184 -11.75 2.46 -1.54
N VAL A 185 -11.44 1.84 -2.67
CA VAL A 185 -12.03 0.55 -3.08
C VAL A 185 -11.67 -0.55 -2.09
N ASP A 186 -10.40 -0.65 -1.67
CA ASP A 186 -9.97 -1.62 -0.65
C ASP A 186 -10.81 -1.49 0.62
N HIS A 187 -10.97 -0.29 1.17
CA HIS A 187 -11.80 -0.05 2.36
C HIS A 187 -13.23 -0.56 2.20
N LEU A 188 -13.84 -0.38 1.02
CA LEU A 188 -15.19 -0.86 0.75
C LEU A 188 -15.27 -2.39 0.61
N LEU A 189 -14.19 -3.03 0.14
CA LEU A 189 -14.14 -4.48 -0.06
C LEU A 189 -13.68 -5.26 1.19
N GLN A 190 -12.97 -4.63 2.13
CA GLN A 190 -12.46 -5.28 3.35
C GLN A 190 -13.55 -6.03 4.13
N PRO A 191 -14.75 -5.46 4.42
CA PRO A 191 -15.80 -6.17 5.14
C PRO A 191 -16.33 -7.40 4.37
N ILE A 192 -16.30 -7.34 3.04
CA ILE A 192 -16.74 -8.44 2.16
C ILE A 192 -15.72 -9.56 2.17
N ALA A 193 -14.43 -9.21 2.09
CA ALA A 193 -13.32 -10.16 2.19
C ALA A 193 -13.33 -10.88 3.54
N GLN A 194 -13.55 -10.15 4.64
CA GLN A 194 -13.58 -10.68 6.01
C GLN A 194 -14.76 -11.64 6.29
N LYS A 195 -15.84 -11.54 5.52
CA LYS A 195 -16.98 -12.47 5.62
C LYS A 195 -16.78 -13.78 4.85
N GLN A 196 -15.74 -13.89 4.02
CA GLN A 196 -15.49 -15.12 3.26
C GLN A 196 -15.09 -16.26 4.20
N THR A 197 -15.55 -17.47 3.92
CA THR A 197 -15.19 -18.66 4.71
C THR A 197 -13.71 -19.00 4.65
N SER A 198 -13.04 -18.63 3.56
CA SER A 198 -11.60 -18.79 3.36
C SER A 198 -10.78 -17.61 3.90
N TYR A 199 -11.41 -16.63 4.55
CA TYR A 199 -10.69 -15.49 5.10
C TYR A 199 -9.75 -15.96 6.21
N LEU A 200 -8.49 -15.55 6.10
CA LEU A 200 -7.47 -15.78 7.10
C LEU A 200 -6.93 -14.43 7.55
N LYS A 201 -7.06 -14.11 8.84
CA LYS A 201 -6.70 -12.78 9.34
C LYS A 201 -5.19 -12.57 9.34
N ASP A 202 -4.46 -13.50 9.93
CA ASP A 202 -3.01 -13.42 10.10
C ASP A 202 -2.41 -14.80 10.44
N THR A 203 -1.09 -14.86 10.59
CA THR A 203 -0.36 -16.09 10.94
C THR A 203 -0.81 -16.68 12.28
N THR A 204 -1.19 -15.84 13.25
CA THR A 204 -1.62 -16.30 14.58
C THR A 204 -3.00 -16.95 14.48
N ASP A 205 -3.91 -16.36 13.71
CA ASP A 205 -5.21 -16.95 13.40
C ASP A 205 -5.07 -18.33 12.74
N PHE A 206 -4.13 -18.47 11.80
CA PHE A 206 -3.85 -19.76 11.14
C PHE A 206 -3.33 -20.82 12.11
N ILE A 207 -2.36 -20.46 12.96
CA ILE A 207 -1.79 -21.39 13.95
C ILE A 207 -2.88 -21.87 14.89
N ASN A 208 -3.70 -20.95 15.40
CA ASN A 208 -4.84 -21.28 16.25
C ASN A 208 -5.86 -22.19 15.56
N PHE A 209 -6.11 -21.98 14.26
CA PHE A 209 -7.00 -22.83 13.46
C PHE A 209 -6.44 -24.25 13.35
N ILE A 210 -5.17 -24.41 12.99
CA ILE A 210 -4.53 -25.72 12.82
C ILE A 210 -4.44 -26.47 14.16
N GLU A 211 -4.00 -25.82 15.24
CA GLU A 211 -3.86 -26.46 16.56
C GLU A 211 -5.19 -26.98 17.14
N LYS A 212 -6.31 -26.34 16.78
CA LYS A 212 -7.66 -26.75 17.19
C LYS A 212 -8.28 -27.80 16.28
N THR A 213 -7.74 -27.99 15.08
CA THR A 213 -8.30 -28.92 14.09
C THR A 213 -7.91 -30.36 14.46
N GLN A 214 -8.90 -31.14 14.88
CA GLN A 214 -8.73 -32.57 15.12
C GLN A 214 -8.84 -33.33 13.79
N VAL A 215 -7.84 -34.15 13.48
CA VAL A 215 -7.80 -34.98 12.27
C VAL A 215 -7.67 -36.45 12.65
N SER A 216 -8.17 -37.35 11.79
CA SER A 216 -8.07 -38.79 12.02
C SER A 216 -6.67 -39.31 11.70
N ASN A 217 -6.31 -40.48 12.24
CA ASN A 217 -4.98 -41.08 12.05
C ASN A 217 -4.68 -41.46 10.59
N ASP A 218 -5.70 -41.60 9.75
CA ASP A 218 -5.62 -41.90 8.31
C ASP A 218 -5.64 -40.63 7.43
N THR A 219 -5.55 -39.44 8.02
CA THR A 219 -5.52 -38.18 7.27
C THR A 219 -4.16 -37.94 6.61
N ILE A 220 -4.17 -37.58 5.33
CA ILE A 220 -2.98 -37.14 4.59
C ILE A 220 -2.99 -35.63 4.48
N LEU A 221 -1.89 -34.99 4.88
CA LEU A 221 -1.68 -33.57 4.65
C LEU A 221 -1.16 -33.34 3.23
N VAL A 222 -1.88 -32.52 2.46
CA VAL A 222 -1.47 -32.10 1.12
C VAL A 222 -1.18 -30.61 1.13
N SER A 223 -0.04 -30.21 0.57
CA SER A 223 0.31 -28.81 0.36
C SER A 223 0.44 -28.52 -1.13
N MET A 224 -0.05 -27.36 -1.56
CA MET A 224 -0.01 -26.89 -2.94
C MET A 224 0.48 -25.43 -2.95
N ASP A 225 1.27 -25.07 -3.96
CA ASP A 225 1.74 -23.70 -4.18
C ASP A 225 1.24 -23.19 -5.52
N VAL A 226 0.64 -21.99 -5.54
CA VAL A 226 0.15 -21.38 -6.77
C VAL A 226 1.27 -20.56 -7.40
N THR A 227 1.63 -20.89 -8.62
CA THR A 227 2.65 -20.15 -9.36
C THR A 227 2.07 -18.86 -9.93
N SER A 228 2.75 -17.74 -9.65
CA SER A 228 2.45 -16.42 -10.23
C SER A 228 0.98 -15.99 -10.10
N LEU A 229 0.40 -16.14 -8.90
CA LEU A 229 -1.01 -15.87 -8.61
C LEU A 229 -1.52 -14.58 -9.27
N TYR A 230 -0.89 -13.42 -9.01
CA TYR A 230 -1.37 -12.12 -9.49
C TYR A 230 -1.45 -11.98 -11.01
N THR A 231 -0.53 -12.58 -11.76
CA THR A 231 -0.54 -12.49 -13.24
C THR A 231 -1.51 -13.47 -13.88
N ASN A 232 -2.02 -14.43 -13.10
CA ASN A 232 -2.94 -15.49 -13.56
C ASN A 232 -4.39 -15.26 -13.10
N ILE A 233 -4.72 -14.14 -12.45
CA ILE A 233 -6.10 -13.80 -12.10
C ILE A 233 -6.84 -13.34 -13.37
N PRO A 234 -7.91 -14.03 -13.81
CA PRO A 234 -8.72 -13.57 -14.93
C PRO A 234 -9.42 -12.26 -14.56
N GLN A 235 -9.09 -11.17 -15.23
CA GLN A 235 -9.52 -9.83 -14.82
C GLN A 235 -11.04 -9.64 -14.93
N GLU A 236 -11.64 -10.00 -16.06
CA GLU A 236 -13.09 -9.85 -16.28
C GLU A 236 -13.93 -10.67 -15.28
N GLU A 237 -13.51 -11.92 -15.04
CA GLU A 237 -14.15 -12.80 -14.06
C GLU A 237 -13.99 -12.25 -12.64
N GLY A 238 -12.78 -11.82 -12.27
CA GLY A 238 -12.49 -11.23 -10.97
C GLY A 238 -13.34 -9.99 -10.69
N ILE A 239 -13.45 -9.07 -11.67
CA ILE A 239 -14.29 -7.88 -11.58
C ILE A 239 -15.76 -8.28 -11.38
N THR A 240 -16.25 -9.22 -12.18
CA THR A 240 -17.63 -9.70 -12.09
C THR A 240 -17.96 -10.28 -10.72
N ILE A 241 -17.08 -11.12 -10.18
CA ILE A 241 -17.23 -11.73 -8.85
C ILE A 241 -17.23 -10.67 -7.76
N VAL A 242 -16.32 -9.69 -7.82
CA VAL A 242 -16.25 -8.60 -6.84
C VAL A 242 -17.53 -7.76 -6.85
N CYS A 243 -18.06 -7.41 -8.03
CA CYS A 243 -19.32 -6.69 -8.15
C CYS A 243 -20.49 -7.46 -7.55
N GLN A 244 -20.62 -8.75 -7.88
CA GLN A 244 -21.68 -9.62 -7.33
C GLN A 244 -21.57 -9.75 -5.80
N ALA A 245 -20.35 -9.92 -5.28
CA ALA A 245 -20.11 -10.02 -3.85
C ALA A 245 -20.49 -8.71 -3.13
N TYR A 246 -20.18 -7.56 -3.73
CA TYR A 246 -20.53 -6.25 -3.20
C TYR A 246 -22.05 -6.02 -3.16
N GLU A 247 -22.75 -6.31 -4.26
CA GLU A 247 -24.22 -6.22 -4.31
C GLU A 247 -24.88 -7.14 -3.28
N LYS A 248 -24.45 -8.41 -3.22
CA LYS A 248 -24.97 -9.39 -2.27
C LYS A 248 -24.74 -8.97 -0.82
N TYR A 249 -23.55 -8.43 -0.50
CA TYR A 249 -23.24 -7.95 0.85
C TYR A 249 -24.18 -6.83 1.30
N HIS A 250 -24.65 -6.00 0.35
CA HIS A 250 -25.57 -4.89 0.60
C HIS A 250 -27.02 -5.22 0.27
N ASN A 251 -27.42 -6.50 0.22
CA ASN A 251 -28.80 -6.93 -0.09
C ASN A 251 -29.35 -6.28 -1.38
N ASN A 252 -28.53 -6.17 -2.42
CA ASN A 252 -28.84 -5.51 -3.69
C ASN A 252 -29.22 -4.03 -3.57
N SER A 253 -28.87 -3.38 -2.45
CA SER A 253 -29.04 -1.94 -2.21
C SER A 253 -27.71 -1.30 -1.78
N PRO A 254 -26.65 -1.36 -2.60
CA PRO A 254 -25.37 -0.80 -2.24
C PRO A 254 -25.41 0.73 -2.07
N PRO A 255 -24.63 1.31 -1.14
CA PRO A 255 -24.47 2.76 -0.99
C PRO A 255 -24.02 3.46 -2.29
N ILE A 256 -23.36 2.70 -3.17
CA ILE A 256 -22.95 3.11 -4.51
C ILE A 256 -23.73 2.23 -5.51
N PRO A 257 -24.93 2.63 -5.98
CA PRO A 257 -25.82 1.81 -6.81
C PRO A 257 -25.26 1.42 -8.16
N VAL A 258 -24.35 2.23 -8.72
CA VAL A 258 -23.70 1.98 -10.02
C VAL A 258 -22.28 1.43 -9.84
N TRP A 259 -22.05 0.72 -8.73
CA TRP A 259 -20.74 0.18 -8.34
C TRP A 259 -20.06 -0.57 -9.47
N LYS A 260 -20.79 -1.41 -10.22
CA LYS A 260 -20.25 -2.12 -11.37
C LYS A 260 -19.66 -1.18 -12.42
N ARG A 261 -20.38 -0.13 -12.83
CA ARG A 261 -19.84 0.86 -13.77
C ARG A 261 -18.60 1.55 -13.22
N TYR A 262 -18.59 1.92 -11.95
CA TYR A 262 -17.45 2.61 -11.35
C TYR A 262 -16.23 1.71 -11.15
N ILE A 263 -16.46 0.43 -10.84
CA ILE A 263 -15.43 -0.58 -10.75
C ILE A 263 -14.90 -0.92 -12.14
N ASP A 264 -15.77 -1.08 -13.13
CA ASP A 264 -15.40 -1.21 -14.54
C ASP A 264 -14.60 0.02 -14.99
N ASP A 265 -15.00 1.24 -14.62
CA ASP A 265 -14.26 2.46 -14.92
C ASP A 265 -12.89 2.48 -14.23
N VAL A 266 -12.81 2.13 -12.94
CA VAL A 266 -11.55 2.05 -12.17
C VAL A 266 -10.61 0.97 -12.73
N PHE A 267 -11.13 -0.20 -13.08
CA PHE A 267 -10.34 -1.29 -13.66
C PHE A 267 -10.06 -1.06 -15.14
N SER A 268 -10.89 -0.32 -15.87
CA SER A 268 -10.60 0.12 -17.25
C SER A 268 -9.48 1.16 -17.31
N LEU A 269 -9.19 1.86 -16.21
CA LEU A 269 -7.95 2.63 -16.11
C LEU A 269 -6.71 1.73 -16.23
N TRP A 270 -6.87 0.42 -15.96
CA TRP A 270 -5.81 -0.58 -15.93
C TRP A 270 -5.90 -1.50 -17.15
N ASP A 271 -7.08 -1.62 -17.75
CA ASP A 271 -7.34 -2.37 -18.97
C ASP A 271 -7.01 -1.53 -20.20
N VAL A 272 -5.75 -1.58 -20.59
CA VAL A 272 -5.39 -1.29 -21.96
C VAL A 272 -5.63 -2.56 -22.75
N ARG A 273 -6.85 -2.71 -23.29
CA ARG A 273 -7.26 -3.92 -24.03
C ARG A 273 -6.18 -4.29 -25.05
N LYS A 274 -5.78 -5.56 -25.10
CA LYS A 274 -4.80 -6.10 -26.07
C LYS A 274 -5.15 -5.77 -27.53
N GLN A 275 -6.42 -5.45 -27.82
CA GLN A 275 -6.95 -5.16 -29.16
C GLN A 275 -7.09 -3.65 -29.45
N ASP A 276 -7.00 -2.77 -28.45
CA ASP A 276 -7.19 -1.33 -28.62
C ASP A 276 -5.88 -0.55 -28.87
N ILE A 277 -4.76 -1.26 -28.97
CA ILE A 277 -3.43 -0.71 -29.28
C ILE A 277 -2.65 -1.75 -30.07
#